data_AF-X1U4J0-F1
#
_entry.id   AF-X1U4J0-F1
#
_cell.length_a   1.000
_cell.length_b   1.000
_cell.length_c   1.000
_cell.angle_alpha   90.00
_cell.angle_beta   90.00
_cell.angle_gamma   90.00
#
_symmetry.space_group_name_H-M   'P 1'
#
loop_
_entity.id
_entity.type
_entity.pdbx_description
1 polymer ?
#
loop_
_entity_poly.entity_id
_entity_poly.type
_entity_poly.pdbx_seq_one_letter_code
_entity_poly.pdbx_strand_id
1 'polypeptide(L)'
;MDISYPFLVQLNQMTGESVNLAIRDVFNAVYIEHIESSHSLRMFTQVGCAVPLHCTGIGKVFLANMMEMECAEYLNVIGLPRYTENTVTNYEQLKEELAVIRREGIATDDEEMERGARCIAAPVRDLDGTLVAVV
;
A
#
# COMPACT_ATOMS: atom_id res chain seq x y z
N MET A 1 21.65 -12.24 0.13
CA MET A 1 20.54 -12.57 1.06
C MET A 1 19.64 -11.38 1.09
N ASP A 2 18.36 -11.58 0.79
CA ASP A 2 17.37 -10.52 0.88
C ASP A 2 17.16 -10.15 2.35
N ILE A 3 17.32 -8.87 2.69
CA ILE A 3 17.37 -8.40 4.08
C ILE A 3 15.96 -8.43 4.71
N SER A 4 14.92 -8.19 3.91
CA SER A 4 13.51 -8.13 4.29
C SER A 4 12.91 -9.50 4.62
N TYR A 5 13.27 -10.52 3.85
CA TYR A 5 12.57 -11.82 3.85
C TYR A 5 12.37 -12.45 5.26
N PRO A 6 13.39 -12.51 6.15
CA PRO A 6 13.19 -13.09 7.48
C PRO A 6 12.14 -12.36 8.33
N PHE A 7 12.05 -11.03 8.18
CA PHE A 7 11.08 -10.21 8.89
C PHE A 7 9.67 -10.40 8.36
N LEU A 8 9.51 -10.54 7.03
CA LEU A 8 8.21 -10.81 6.42
C LEU A 8 7.68 -12.18 6.84
N VAL A 9 8.54 -13.20 6.88
CA VAL A 9 8.20 -14.54 7.38
C VAL A 9 7.78 -14.49 8.85
N GLN A 10 8.52 -13.75 9.68
CA GLN A 10 8.17 -13.60 11.10
C GLN A 10 6.80 -12.92 11.25
N LEU A 11 6.52 -11.86 10.49
CA LEU A 11 5.23 -11.17 10.54
C LEU A 11 4.08 -12.10 10.12
N ASN A 12 4.24 -12.83 9.01
CA ASN A 12 3.28 -13.82 8.53
C ASN A 12 3.03 -14.92 9.57
N GLN A 13 4.06 -15.41 10.26
CA GLN A 13 3.92 -16.41 11.33
C GLN A 13 3.19 -15.85 12.56
N MET A 14 3.36 -14.57 12.86
CA MET A 14 2.71 -13.91 13.99
C MET A 14 1.23 -13.63 13.72
N THR A 15 0.86 -13.28 12.48
CA THR A 15 -0.52 -12.88 12.12
C THR A 15 -1.32 -14.01 11.48
N GLY A 16 -0.68 -14.95 10.80
CA GLY A 16 -1.31 -15.93 9.92
C GLY A 16 -1.70 -15.38 8.54
N GLU A 17 -1.59 -14.06 8.34
CA GLU A 17 -2.05 -13.32 7.17
C GLU A 17 -0.98 -13.20 6.09
N SER A 18 -1.40 -12.96 4.84
CA SER A 18 -0.47 -12.67 3.74
C SER A 18 0.34 -11.40 4.05
N VAL A 19 1.63 -11.43 3.74
CA VAL A 19 2.52 -10.27 3.91
C VAL A 19 3.11 -9.90 2.57
N ASN A 20 3.02 -8.61 2.21
CA ASN A 20 3.50 -8.08 0.96
C ASN A 20 4.59 -7.05 1.23
N LEU A 21 5.59 -6.96 0.36
CA LEU A 21 6.51 -5.83 0.35
C LEU A 21 6.46 -5.20 -1.03
N ALA A 22 6.32 -3.89 -1.10
CA ALA A 22 6.25 -3.17 -2.35
C ALA A 22 7.17 -1.95 -2.38
N ILE A 23 7.57 -1.57 -3.59
CA ILE A 23 8.26 -0.32 -3.90
C ILE A 23 7.36 0.54 -4.78
N ARG A 24 7.60 1.85 -4.79
CA ARG A 24 6.90 2.75 -5.72
C ARG A 24 7.57 2.72 -7.09
N ASP A 25 6.77 2.55 -8.12
CA ASP A 25 7.15 2.77 -9.52
C ASP A 25 6.26 3.88 -10.11
N VAL A 26 6.78 5.11 -10.07
CA VAL A 26 6.11 6.34 -10.52
C VAL A 26 4.73 6.53 -9.85
N PHE A 27 3.66 6.05 -10.51
CA PHE A 27 2.26 6.17 -10.10
C PHE A 27 1.61 4.85 -9.68
N ASN A 28 2.41 3.81 -9.46
CA ASN A 28 1.95 2.52 -8.95
C ASN A 28 2.83 2.04 -7.80
N ALA A 29 2.30 1.13 -6.99
CA ALA A 29 3.11 0.30 -6.11
C ALA A 29 3.33 -1.05 -6.76
N VAL A 30 4.55 -1.57 -6.73
CA VAL A 30 4.92 -2.86 -7.34
C VAL A 30 5.36 -3.80 -6.23
N TYR A 31 4.70 -4.95 -6.12
CA TYR A 31 5.07 -5.99 -5.19
C TYR A 31 6.42 -6.60 -5.56
N ILE A 32 7.37 -6.60 -4.63
CA ILE A 32 8.71 -7.19 -4.79
C ILE A 32 8.88 -8.47 -3.97
N GLU A 33 8.14 -8.62 -2.87
CA GLU A 33 8.06 -9.86 -2.10
C GLU A 33 6.62 -10.14 -1.66
N HIS A 34 6.31 -11.42 -1.50
CA HIS A 34 5.02 -11.91 -1.03
C HIS A 34 5.23 -13.18 -0.22
N ILE A 35 4.68 -13.21 1.00
CA ILE A 35 4.54 -14.41 1.82
C ILE A 35 3.05 -14.76 1.87
N GLU A 36 2.73 -15.96 1.40
CA GLU A 36 1.35 -16.43 1.30
C GLU A 36 0.75 -16.67 2.70
N SER A 37 -0.53 -16.31 2.88
CA SER A 37 -1.28 -16.67 4.08
C SER A 37 -1.39 -18.19 4.24
N SER A 38 -1.45 -18.64 5.50
CA SER A 38 -1.79 -20.03 5.84
C SER A 38 -3.30 -20.34 5.77
N HIS A 39 -4.14 -19.33 5.52
CA HIS A 39 -5.58 -19.46 5.44
C HIS A 39 -6.06 -19.93 4.06
N SER A 40 -7.17 -20.68 4.03
CA SER A 40 -7.75 -21.22 2.79
C SER A 40 -8.27 -20.14 1.86
N LEU A 41 -8.83 -19.06 2.43
CA LEU A 41 -9.23 -17.86 1.69
C LEU A 41 -8.06 -16.87 1.74
N ARG A 42 -7.60 -16.44 0.57
CA ARG A 42 -6.45 -15.53 0.47
C ARG A 42 -6.61 -14.64 -0.75
N MET A 43 -6.10 -13.41 -0.62
CA MET A 43 -5.94 -12.53 -1.77
C MET A 43 -4.90 -13.08 -2.72
N PHE A 44 -5.17 -13.03 -4.02
CA PHE A 44 -4.18 -13.38 -5.02
C PHE A 44 -3.24 -12.20 -5.22
N THR A 45 -2.03 -12.28 -4.64
CA THR A 45 -0.96 -11.31 -4.86
C THR A 45 0.18 -11.98 -5.60
N GLN A 46 0.71 -11.29 -6.62
CA GLN A 46 1.82 -11.80 -7.42
C GLN A 46 2.95 -10.78 -7.45
N VAL A 47 4.17 -11.26 -7.16
CA VAL A 47 5.38 -10.44 -7.29
C VAL A 47 5.52 -9.94 -8.74
N GLY A 48 5.82 -8.65 -8.87
CA GLY A 48 5.87 -7.92 -10.14
C GLY A 48 4.55 -7.28 -10.56
N CYS A 49 3.43 -7.58 -9.89
CA CYS A 49 2.18 -6.88 -10.17
C CYS A 49 2.20 -5.44 -9.61
N ALA A 50 1.71 -4.52 -10.43
CA ALA A 50 1.48 -3.14 -10.08
C ALA A 50 0.05 -2.94 -9.55
N VAL A 51 -0.10 -2.13 -8.50
CA VAL A 51 -1.39 -1.77 -7.90
C VAL A 51 -1.52 -0.24 -7.74
N PRO A 52 -2.75 0.29 -7.79
CA PRO A 52 -3.00 1.73 -7.69
C PRO A 52 -2.63 2.30 -6.32
N LEU A 53 -2.24 3.57 -6.30
CA LEU A 53 -1.80 4.25 -5.08
C LEU A 53 -2.95 4.72 -4.19
N HIS A 54 -4.11 5.11 -4.75
CA HIS A 54 -5.15 5.77 -3.95
C HIS A 54 -6.07 4.84 -3.16
N CYS A 55 -6.11 3.55 -3.49
CA CYS A 55 -7.11 2.63 -2.94
C CYS A 55 -6.51 1.31 -2.42
N THR A 56 -5.20 1.27 -2.18
CA THR A 56 -4.54 0.17 -1.50
C THR A 56 -3.81 0.69 -0.27
N GLY A 57 -3.66 -0.12 0.79
CA GLY A 57 -2.96 0.33 2.00
C GLY A 57 -1.52 0.75 1.68
N ILE A 58 -0.80 -0.10 0.95
CA ILE A 58 0.56 0.18 0.47
C ILE A 58 0.62 1.45 -0.35
N GLY A 59 -0.29 1.58 -1.31
CA GLY A 59 -0.38 2.72 -2.20
C GLY A 59 -0.57 4.02 -1.44
N LYS A 60 -1.47 4.02 -0.46
CA LYS A 60 -1.80 5.21 0.31
C LYS A 60 -0.66 5.64 1.23
N VAL A 61 0.17 4.72 1.73
CA VAL A 61 1.42 5.09 2.42
C VAL A 61 2.37 5.81 1.46
N PHE A 62 2.58 5.30 0.25
CA PHE A 62 3.41 5.98 -0.74
C PHE A 62 2.86 7.37 -1.08
N LEU A 63 1.57 7.45 -1.41
CA LEU A 63 0.92 8.71 -1.76
C LEU A 63 0.94 9.73 -0.61
N ALA A 64 0.87 9.28 0.64
CA ALA A 64 0.95 10.14 1.82
C ALA A 64 2.33 10.75 2.02
N ASN A 65 3.39 10.10 1.51
CA ASN A 65 4.79 10.53 1.61
C ASN A 65 5.32 11.20 0.33
N MET A 66 4.51 11.31 -0.73
CA MET A 66 4.87 12.04 -1.96
C MET A 66 4.82 13.56 -1.75
N MET A 67 5.61 14.29 -2.54
CA MET A 67 5.52 15.75 -2.57
C MET A 67 4.19 16.19 -3.18
N GLU A 68 3.69 17.36 -2.78
CA GLU A 68 2.41 17.89 -3.27
C GLU A 68 2.35 17.98 -4.80
N MET A 69 3.47 18.32 -5.45
CA MET A 69 3.56 18.33 -6.92
C MET A 69 3.41 16.93 -7.54
N GLU A 70 4.00 15.90 -6.95
CA GLU A 70 3.87 14.53 -7.46
C GLU A 70 2.46 13.99 -7.24
N CYS A 71 1.81 14.34 -6.12
CA CYS A 71 0.40 14.01 -5.88
C CYS A 71 -0.52 14.69 -6.90
N ALA A 72 -0.29 15.96 -7.20
CA ALA A 72 -1.04 16.67 -8.23
C ALA A 72 -0.85 16.03 -9.62
N GLU A 73 0.37 15.59 -9.95
CA GLU A 73 0.65 14.87 -11.18
C GLU A 73 -0.06 13.52 -11.24
N TYR A 74 -0.02 12.73 -10.15
CA TYR A 74 -0.75 11.47 -10.02
C TYR A 74 -2.24 11.67 -10.31
N LEU A 75 -2.86 12.69 -9.72
CA LEU A 75 -4.28 12.98 -9.92
C LEU A 75 -4.60 13.43 -11.34
N ASN A 76 -3.69 14.15 -11.98
CA ASN A 76 -3.86 14.59 -13.35
C ASN A 76 -3.73 13.43 -14.36
N VAL A 77 -2.83 12.47 -14.10
CA VAL A 77 -2.53 11.37 -15.02
C VAL A 77 -3.44 10.16 -14.79
N ILE A 78 -3.64 9.77 -13.53
CA ILE A 78 -4.37 8.55 -13.14
C ILE A 78 -5.79 8.87 -12.68
N GLY A 79 -5.97 9.98 -11.96
CA GLY A 79 -7.22 10.30 -11.29
C GLY A 79 -7.53 9.34 -10.15
N LEU A 80 -8.82 9.20 -9.81
CA LEU A 80 -9.32 8.36 -8.72
C LEU A 80 -10.39 7.40 -9.22
N PRO A 81 -10.03 6.40 -10.06
CA PRO A 81 -10.99 5.43 -10.56
C PRO A 81 -11.62 4.64 -9.40
N ARG A 82 -12.90 4.32 -9.56
CA ARG A 82 -13.66 3.51 -8.62
C ARG A 82 -13.41 2.03 -8.90
N TYR A 83 -13.02 1.25 -7.88
CA TYR A 83 -12.88 -0.21 -7.97
C TYR A 83 -14.01 -0.92 -7.21
N THR A 84 -14.45 -0.34 -6.09
CA THR A 84 -15.54 -0.81 -5.23
C THR A 84 -16.43 0.36 -4.80
N GLU A 85 -17.47 0.06 -4.01
CA GLU A 85 -18.31 1.04 -3.33
C GLU A 85 -17.54 1.89 -2.33
N ASN A 86 -16.50 1.31 -1.69
CA ASN A 86 -15.71 1.94 -0.64
C ASN A 86 -14.53 2.77 -1.19
N THR A 87 -14.15 2.58 -2.46
CA THR A 87 -13.06 3.34 -3.06
C THR A 87 -13.26 4.85 -2.90
N VAL A 88 -12.26 5.54 -2.35
CA VAL A 88 -12.24 6.99 -2.29
C VAL A 88 -12.05 7.57 -3.68
N THR A 89 -13.10 8.22 -4.20
CA THR A 89 -13.11 8.85 -5.54
C THR A 89 -13.15 10.38 -5.50
N ASN A 90 -13.01 10.97 -4.31
CA ASN A 90 -13.02 12.42 -4.10
C ASN A 90 -11.64 12.87 -3.61
N TYR A 91 -11.11 13.93 -4.23
CA TYR A 91 -9.77 14.41 -3.91
C TYR A 91 -9.64 14.99 -2.49
N GLU A 92 -10.61 15.78 -2.03
CA GLU A 92 -10.56 16.35 -0.68
C GLU A 92 -10.64 15.26 0.39
N GLN A 93 -11.50 14.25 0.18
CA GLN A 93 -11.56 13.08 1.06
C GLN A 93 -10.23 12.31 1.08
N LEU A 94 -9.62 12.08 -0.09
CA LEU A 94 -8.31 11.43 -0.16
C LEU A 94 -7.26 12.27 0.57
N LYS A 95 -7.27 13.59 0.42
CA LYS A 95 -6.33 14.49 1.07
C LYS A 95 -6.43 14.43 2.60
N GLU A 96 -7.65 14.37 3.14
CA GLU A 96 -7.91 14.17 4.56
C GLU A 96 -7.36 12.84 5.05
N GLU A 97 -7.60 11.77 4.30
CA GLU A 97 -7.09 10.43 4.63
C GLU A 97 -5.56 10.37 4.61
N LEU A 98 -4.93 10.93 3.58
CA LEU A 98 -3.46 11.02 3.51
C LEU A 98 -2.87 11.84 4.67
N ALA A 99 -3.60 12.84 5.18
CA ALA A 99 -3.18 13.60 6.36
C ALA A 99 -3.23 12.74 7.64
N VAL A 100 -4.24 11.88 7.78
CA VAL A 100 -4.30 10.91 8.87
C VAL A 100 -3.14 9.92 8.77
N ILE A 101 -2.88 9.38 7.58
CA ILE A 101 -1.77 8.44 7.34
C ILE A 101 -0.42 9.07 7.69
N ARG A 102 -0.18 10.33 7.31
CA ARG A 102 1.04 11.06 7.72
C ARG A 102 1.19 11.20 9.23
N ARG A 103 0.09 11.35 9.97
CA ARG A 103 0.09 11.50 11.43
C ARG A 103 0.29 10.17 12.15
N GLU A 104 -0.44 9.13 11.74
CA GLU A 104 -0.43 7.82 12.39
C GLU A 104 0.74 6.94 11.93
N GLY A 105 1.29 7.21 10.75
CA GLY A 105 2.38 6.43 10.16
C GLY A 105 1.95 5.08 9.59
N ILE A 106 0.65 4.79 9.51
CA ILE A 106 0.08 3.57 8.92
C ILE A 106 -1.09 3.93 8.02
N ALA A 107 -1.40 3.07 7.07
CA ALA A 107 -2.60 3.17 6.24
C ALA A 107 -3.41 1.87 6.30
N THR A 108 -4.71 1.99 6.06
CA THR A 108 -5.62 0.84 5.93
C THR A 108 -6.31 0.87 4.57
N ASP A 109 -6.62 -0.29 4.04
CA ASP A 109 -7.54 -0.47 2.92
C ASP A 109 -8.73 -1.28 3.44
N ASP A 110 -9.92 -0.69 3.41
CA ASP A 110 -11.16 -1.32 3.88
C ASP A 110 -12.08 -1.65 2.69
N GLU A 111 -11.69 -2.68 1.94
CA GLU A 111 -12.39 -3.16 0.75
C GLU A 111 -12.46 -2.11 -0.37
N GLU A 112 -11.42 -1.27 -0.51
CA GLU A 112 -11.38 -0.16 -1.46
C GLU A 112 -10.89 -0.58 -2.83
N MET A 113 -9.93 -1.51 -2.91
CA MET A 113 -9.47 -2.09 -4.17
C MET A 113 -10.28 -3.31 -4.59
N GLU A 114 -10.52 -4.22 -3.64
CA GLU A 114 -11.22 -5.48 -3.89
C GLU A 114 -12.21 -5.77 -2.74
N ARG A 115 -13.42 -6.23 -3.07
CA ARG A 115 -14.43 -6.57 -2.07
C ARG A 115 -13.98 -7.76 -1.22
N GLY A 116 -14.18 -7.67 0.09
CA GLY A 116 -13.74 -8.69 1.05
C GLY A 116 -12.24 -8.68 1.36
N ALA A 117 -11.46 -7.78 0.76
CA ALA A 117 -10.05 -7.58 1.05
C ALA A 117 -9.85 -6.42 2.02
N ARG A 118 -9.09 -6.63 3.09
CA ARG A 118 -8.68 -5.57 4.01
C ARG A 118 -7.18 -5.66 4.28
N CYS A 119 -6.52 -4.52 4.31
CA CYS A 119 -5.07 -4.45 4.53
C CYS A 119 -4.72 -3.38 5.57
N ILE A 120 -3.59 -3.58 6.23
CA ILE A 120 -2.87 -2.54 6.98
C ILE A 120 -1.46 -2.45 6.40
N ALA A 121 -0.93 -1.23 6.26
CA ALA A 121 0.37 -0.99 5.67
C ALA A 121 1.19 -0.01 6.51
N ALA A 122 2.51 -0.22 6.54
CA ALA A 122 3.48 0.57 7.29
C ALA A 122 4.74 0.89 6.45
N PRO A 123 5.33 2.09 6.62
CA PRO A 123 6.48 2.52 5.86
C PRO A 123 7.76 1.78 6.29
N VAL A 124 8.57 1.39 5.31
CA VAL A 124 9.95 0.94 5.51
C VAL A 124 10.88 2.07 5.09
N ARG A 125 11.71 2.55 6.01
CA ARG A 125 12.60 3.71 5.82
C ARG A 125 14.06 3.30 5.84
N ASP A 126 14.88 4.01 5.07
CA ASP A 126 16.34 3.90 5.16
C ASP A 126 16.89 4.68 6.37
N LEU A 127 18.22 4.72 6.48
CA LEU A 127 18.93 5.39 7.59
C LEU A 127 18.69 6.90 7.62
N ASP A 128 18.37 7.52 6.48
CA ASP A 128 18.10 8.95 6.37
C ASP A 128 16.61 9.27 6.62
N GLY A 129 15.79 8.24 6.87
CA GLY A 129 14.35 8.36 7.05
C GLY A 129 13.56 8.42 5.75
N THR A 130 14.20 8.20 4.60
CA THR A 130 13.55 8.17 3.29
C THR A 130 12.68 6.94 3.17
N LEU A 131 11.46 7.09 2.65
CA LEU A 131 10.59 5.96 2.37
C LEU A 131 11.15 5.16 1.17
N VAL A 132 11.55 3.91 1.40
CA VAL A 132 12.15 3.04 0.37
C VAL A 132 11.26 1.87 -0.03
N ALA A 133 10.39 1.41 0.89
CA ALA A 133 9.41 0.37 0.63
C ALA A 133 8.22 0.51 1.59
N VAL A 134 7.18 -0.28 1.39
CA VAL A 134 6.02 -0.38 2.28
C VAL A 134 5.65 -1.84 2.43
N VAL A 135 5.37 -2.24 3.68
CA VAL A 135 4.90 -3.56 4.07
C VAL A 135 3.42 -3.50 4.46
#